data_AF-A0A7S4AZ87-F1
#
_entry.id   AF-A0A7S4AZ87-F1
#
_cell.length_a   1.000
_cell.length_b   1.000
_cell.length_c   1.000
_cell.angle_alpha   90.00
_cell.angle_beta   90.00
_cell.angle_gamma   90.00
#
_symmetry.space_group_name_H-M   'P 1'
#
loop_
_entity.id
_entity.type
_entity.pdbx_description
1 polymer ?
#
loop_
_entity_poly.entity_id
_entity_poly.type
_entity_poly.pdbx_seq_one_letter_code
_entity_poly.pdbx_strand_id
1 'polypeptide(L)'
;DGEGHNNSDGDDGVGGNGGSGGKRTVLEVAVKRKLDDILERLSDRQTRPPVQSEVEEHSPYTYFFVQECERMYWLVSEIRLSLQELDSALKGDLSLSAVMERLMHSLYQDTLPEAWAALSWPWVDSLGAWLADLVRREKQLAEWTSTLTAPKVVWICGFFRPLAFLMAMQQVLARRNGWRVEQLSLSVDVSKKTNPEDIESASRDGAYVHGLFLEGAR
;
A
#
# COMPACT_ATOMS: atom_id res chain seq x y z
N ASP A 1 13.83 -58.19 45.77
CA ASP A 1 15.28 -58.44 45.68
C ASP A 1 15.56 -59.02 44.30
N GLY A 2 16.47 -58.53 43.46
CA GLY A 2 17.32 -57.33 43.57
C GLY A 2 18.55 -57.46 42.66
N GLU A 3 18.72 -56.54 41.70
CA GLU A 3 19.96 -56.20 40.95
C GLU A 3 20.62 -57.32 40.09
N GLY A 4 21.28 -57.05 38.94
CA GLY A 4 21.48 -55.80 38.18
C GLY A 4 22.52 -55.95 37.03
N HIS A 5 22.82 -54.83 36.36
CA HIS A 5 23.98 -54.54 35.46
C HIS A 5 23.97 -54.93 33.96
N ASN A 6 23.88 -53.86 33.12
CA ASN A 6 24.83 -53.41 32.07
C ASN A 6 25.21 -54.31 30.85
N ASN A 7 25.53 -53.79 29.64
CA ASN A 7 25.36 -52.48 28.96
C ASN A 7 25.77 -52.66 27.47
N SER A 8 25.55 -51.66 26.60
CA SER A 8 26.14 -51.50 25.24
C SER A 8 25.66 -52.48 24.15
N ASP A 9 25.53 -52.16 22.84
CA ASP A 9 25.36 -50.94 22.01
C ASP A 9 24.86 -51.46 20.62
N GLY A 10 24.34 -50.72 19.61
CA GLY A 10 24.18 -49.29 19.33
C GLY A 10 23.40 -49.09 18.00
N ASP A 11 23.93 -48.27 17.07
CA ASP A 11 23.55 -48.13 15.63
C ASP A 11 22.14 -47.59 15.26
N ASP A 12 21.98 -46.28 15.45
CA ASP A 12 21.60 -45.29 14.44
C ASP A 12 20.70 -45.68 13.25
N GLY A 13 19.49 -45.07 13.25
CA GLY A 13 18.54 -45.06 12.13
C GLY A 13 17.85 -43.70 11.95
N VAL A 14 18.56 -42.59 12.20
CA VAL A 14 18.00 -41.23 12.04
C VAL A 14 17.77 -40.95 10.56
N GLY A 15 16.50 -41.03 10.14
CA GLY A 15 16.05 -40.61 8.81
C GLY A 15 16.22 -39.11 8.63
N GLY A 16 17.43 -38.67 8.28
CA GLY A 16 17.74 -37.28 7.99
C GLY A 16 16.89 -36.76 6.83
N ASN A 17 16.00 -35.82 7.11
CA ASN A 17 15.30 -35.06 6.09
C ASN A 17 16.36 -34.28 5.28
N GLY A 18 16.67 -34.78 4.08
CA GLY A 18 17.75 -34.25 3.25
C GLY A 18 17.44 -32.82 2.81
N GLY A 19 18.05 -31.86 3.51
CA GLY A 19 18.05 -30.46 3.09
C GLY A 19 18.66 -30.34 1.70
N SER A 20 17.79 -30.20 0.68
CA SER A 20 18.20 -30.10 -0.71
C SER A 20 18.81 -28.73 -0.95
N GLY A 21 20.12 -28.61 -0.67
CA GLY A 21 20.96 -27.46 -1.00
C GLY A 21 21.19 -27.34 -2.51
N GLY A 22 20.12 -27.37 -3.30
CA GLY A 22 20.13 -27.14 -4.73
C GLY A 22 20.68 -25.75 -5.04
N LYS A 23 21.49 -25.63 -6.10
CA LYS A 23 21.93 -24.33 -6.59
C LYS A 23 20.69 -23.53 -6.99
N ARG A 24 20.47 -22.39 -6.32
CA ARG A 24 19.36 -21.48 -6.64
C ARG A 24 19.34 -21.15 -8.12
N THR A 25 18.15 -21.14 -8.71
CA THR A 25 17.98 -20.82 -10.13
C THR A 25 18.23 -19.34 -10.40
N VAL A 26 18.53 -18.99 -11.66
CA VAL A 26 18.70 -17.57 -12.06
C VAL A 26 17.43 -16.76 -11.77
N LEU A 27 16.26 -17.39 -11.92
CA LEU A 27 14.95 -16.85 -11.57
C LEU A 27 14.86 -16.50 -10.07
N GLU A 28 15.14 -17.47 -9.20
CA GLU A 28 15.10 -17.27 -7.74
C GLU A 28 16.06 -16.16 -7.27
N VAL A 29 17.27 -16.09 -7.85
CA VAL A 29 18.25 -15.04 -7.51
C VAL A 29 17.76 -13.66 -7.96
N ALA A 30 17.15 -13.54 -9.14
CA ALA A 30 16.59 -12.28 -9.63
C ALA A 30 15.37 -11.84 -8.78
N VAL A 31 14.48 -12.77 -8.46
CA VAL A 31 13.28 -12.52 -7.65
C VAL A 31 13.66 -12.15 -6.22
N LYS A 32 14.60 -12.87 -5.59
CA LYS A 32 15.08 -12.56 -4.23
C LYS A 32 15.61 -11.13 -4.13
N ARG A 33 16.43 -10.69 -5.09
CA ARG A 33 16.93 -9.29 -5.14
C ARG A 33 15.81 -8.26 -5.21
N LYS A 34 14.76 -8.53 -6.01
CA LYS A 34 13.63 -7.61 -6.18
C LYS A 34 12.70 -7.60 -4.96
N LEU A 35 12.49 -8.76 -4.36
CA LEU A 35 11.81 -8.93 -3.08
C LEU A 35 12.51 -8.13 -1.97
N ASP A 36 13.85 -8.22 -1.89
CA ASP A 36 14.64 -7.50 -0.89
C ASP A 36 14.53 -5.97 -1.07
N ASP A 37 14.68 -5.47 -2.30
CA ASP A 37 14.48 -4.05 -2.64
C ASP A 37 13.06 -3.55 -2.30
N ILE A 38 12.02 -4.36 -2.52
CA ILE A 38 10.64 -3.99 -2.14
C ILE A 38 10.47 -3.99 -0.61
N LEU A 39 11.00 -4.99 0.10
CA LEU A 39 10.90 -5.07 1.56
C LEU A 39 11.67 -3.95 2.26
N GLU A 40 12.87 -3.60 1.76
CA GLU A 40 13.66 -2.46 2.24
C GLU A 40 12.92 -1.14 1.99
N ARG A 41 12.34 -0.94 0.81
CA ARG A 41 11.52 0.27 0.55
C ARG A 41 10.32 0.39 1.49
N LEU A 42 9.75 -0.73 1.95
CA LEU A 42 8.57 -0.78 2.81
C LEU A 42 8.88 -0.89 4.32
N SER A 43 10.14 -1.13 4.73
CA SER A 43 10.48 -1.36 6.14
C SER A 43 10.13 -0.17 7.03
N ASP A 44 10.44 1.02 6.54
CA ASP A 44 10.39 2.29 7.28
C ASP A 44 8.98 2.92 7.32
N ARG A 45 8.00 2.23 6.71
CA ARG A 45 6.75 2.84 6.23
C ARG A 45 5.48 2.36 6.93
N GLN A 46 5.55 1.23 7.65
CA GLN A 46 4.38 0.63 8.27
C GLN A 46 4.06 1.27 9.64
N THR A 47 3.48 2.47 9.61
CA THR A 47 2.71 2.98 10.76
C THR A 47 1.31 2.37 10.76
N ARG A 48 0.79 2.05 11.96
CA ARG A 48 -0.61 1.64 12.13
C ARG A 48 -1.52 2.80 11.68
N PRO A 49 -2.58 2.57 10.89
CA PRO A 49 -3.50 3.62 10.49
C PRO A 49 -4.22 4.18 11.72
N PRO A 50 -4.50 5.50 11.76
CA PRO A 50 -5.26 6.11 12.86
C PRO A 50 -6.67 5.52 12.90
N VAL A 51 -7.16 5.15 14.08
CA VAL A 51 -8.54 4.64 14.22
C VAL A 51 -9.51 5.79 14.44
N GLN A 52 -10.72 5.70 13.89
CA GLN A 52 -11.72 6.77 13.96
C GLN A 52 -12.02 7.27 15.39
N SER A 53 -11.94 6.39 16.40
CA SER A 53 -12.13 6.72 17.82
C SER A 53 -10.95 7.43 18.48
N GLU A 54 -9.77 7.43 17.84
CA GLU A 54 -8.55 8.08 18.32
C GLU A 54 -8.43 9.52 17.81
N VAL A 55 -9.31 9.96 16.89
CA VAL A 55 -9.28 11.31 16.32
C VAL A 55 -10.26 12.24 17.03
N GLU A 56 -9.74 13.33 17.61
CA GLU A 56 -10.53 14.32 18.37
C GLU A 56 -11.60 15.03 17.53
N GLU A 57 -11.28 15.41 16.28
CA GLU A 57 -12.24 16.10 15.40
C GLU A 57 -12.87 15.15 14.36
N HIS A 58 -14.15 14.85 14.54
CA HIS A 58 -14.93 14.02 13.62
C HIS A 58 -15.54 14.84 12.46
N SER A 59 -14.75 15.11 11.42
CA SER A 59 -15.22 15.70 10.17
C SER A 59 -15.42 14.63 9.06
N PRO A 60 -16.21 14.93 7.99
CA PRO A 60 -16.26 14.06 6.80
C PRO A 60 -14.90 13.83 6.15
N TYR A 61 -14.02 14.83 6.22
CA TYR A 61 -12.63 14.72 5.78
C TYR A 61 -11.85 13.73 6.65
N THR A 62 -11.93 13.83 7.97
CA THR A 62 -11.30 12.90 8.92
C THR A 62 -11.68 11.45 8.59
N TYR A 63 -12.98 11.19 8.46
CA TYR A 63 -13.51 9.86 8.12
C TYR A 63 -12.98 9.37 6.77
N PHE A 64 -12.92 10.25 5.76
CA PHE A 64 -12.34 9.91 4.47
C PHE A 64 -10.85 9.54 4.58
N PHE A 65 -10.01 10.29 5.30
CA PHE A 65 -8.58 9.99 5.42
C PHE A 65 -8.28 8.73 6.22
N VAL A 66 -9.00 8.48 7.32
CA VAL A 66 -8.91 7.21 8.06
C VAL A 66 -9.17 6.04 7.11
N GLN A 67 -10.23 6.12 6.30
CA GLN A 67 -10.60 5.11 5.31
C GLN A 67 -9.60 4.94 4.14
N GLU A 68 -8.81 5.96 3.80
CA GLU A 68 -7.72 5.81 2.82
C GLU A 68 -6.44 5.24 3.47
N CYS A 69 -6.15 5.61 4.72
CA CYS A 69 -5.03 5.06 5.49
C CYS A 69 -5.23 3.57 5.78
N GLU A 70 -6.44 3.14 6.15
CA GLU A 70 -6.80 1.73 6.30
C GLU A 70 -6.55 0.95 4.99
N ARG A 71 -6.98 1.47 3.83
CA ARG A 71 -6.72 0.83 2.52
C ARG A 71 -5.22 0.69 2.23
N MET A 72 -4.46 1.76 2.43
CA MET A 72 -3.00 1.73 2.26
C MET A 72 -2.36 0.69 3.18
N TYR A 73 -2.78 0.64 4.45
CA TYR A 73 -2.29 -0.34 5.41
C TYR A 73 -2.59 -1.78 5.00
N TRP A 74 -3.80 -2.09 4.52
CA TRP A 74 -4.14 -3.43 4.02
C TRP A 74 -3.30 -3.83 2.80
N LEU A 75 -3.16 -2.94 1.82
CA LEU A 75 -2.33 -3.16 0.64
C LEU A 75 -0.85 -3.40 1.01
N VAL A 76 -0.25 -2.53 1.84
CA VAL A 76 1.14 -2.68 2.28
C VAL A 76 1.35 -3.93 3.14
N SER A 77 0.36 -4.31 3.96
CA SER A 77 0.41 -5.54 4.75
C SER A 77 0.38 -6.80 3.88
N GLU A 78 -0.48 -6.84 2.86
CA GLU A 78 -0.55 -7.93 1.89
C GLU A 78 0.77 -8.08 1.10
N ILE A 79 1.34 -6.96 0.63
CA ILE A 79 2.65 -6.97 -0.04
C ILE A 79 3.73 -7.56 0.89
N ARG A 80 3.82 -7.08 2.13
CA ARG A 80 4.84 -7.54 3.07
C ARG A 80 4.67 -9.01 3.44
N LEU A 81 3.44 -9.45 3.72
CA LEU A 81 3.16 -10.81 4.15
C LEU A 81 3.43 -11.82 3.01
N SER A 82 2.92 -11.56 1.82
CA SER A 82 3.16 -12.40 0.63
C SER A 82 4.64 -12.45 0.21
N LEU A 83 5.41 -11.37 0.39
CA LEU A 83 6.86 -11.38 0.18
C LEU A 83 7.62 -12.12 1.30
N GLN A 84 7.23 -12.01 2.57
CA GLN A 84 7.86 -12.74 3.67
C GLN A 84 7.64 -14.25 3.57
N GLU A 85 6.44 -14.67 3.14
CA GLU A 85 6.14 -16.06 2.82
C GLU A 85 6.99 -16.58 1.65
N LEU A 86 7.08 -15.82 0.55
CA LEU A 86 7.94 -16.16 -0.58
C LEU A 86 9.42 -16.23 -0.19
N ASP A 87 9.93 -15.31 0.64
CA ASP A 87 11.32 -15.34 1.12
C ASP A 87 11.61 -16.59 1.95
N SER A 88 10.67 -17.00 2.80
CA SER A 88 10.76 -18.22 3.61
C SER A 88 10.74 -19.48 2.72
N ALA A 89 9.92 -19.50 1.66
CA ALA A 89 9.95 -20.57 0.66
C ALA A 89 11.28 -20.61 -0.11
N LEU A 90 11.84 -19.46 -0.49
CA LEU A 90 13.14 -19.35 -1.18
C LEU A 90 14.35 -19.70 -0.28
N LYS A 91 14.18 -19.81 1.04
CA LYS A 91 15.15 -20.36 1.98
C LYS A 91 15.00 -21.88 2.20
N GLY A 92 13.84 -22.44 1.83
CA GLY A 92 13.47 -23.83 2.12
C GLY A 92 12.76 -24.03 3.46
N ASP A 93 12.41 -22.94 4.15
CA ASP A 93 11.68 -22.98 5.44
C ASP A 93 10.18 -23.31 5.24
N LEU A 94 9.64 -22.99 4.06
CA LEU A 94 8.28 -23.31 3.61
C LEU A 94 8.31 -24.06 2.27
N SER A 95 7.32 -24.92 2.05
CA SER A 95 7.07 -25.50 0.71
C SER A 95 6.49 -24.42 -0.22
N LEU A 96 7.05 -24.31 -1.43
CA LEU A 96 6.57 -23.36 -2.43
C LEU A 96 5.14 -23.69 -2.85
N SER A 97 4.24 -22.70 -2.78
CA SER A 97 2.84 -22.83 -3.17
C SER A 97 2.57 -22.21 -4.55
N ALA A 98 1.49 -22.62 -5.21
CA ALA A 98 1.08 -22.03 -6.48
C ALA A 98 0.82 -20.51 -6.40
N VAL A 99 0.48 -19.96 -5.22
CA VAL A 99 0.34 -18.51 -5.01
C VAL A 99 1.72 -17.83 -5.04
N MET A 100 2.69 -18.40 -4.30
CA MET A 100 4.08 -17.94 -4.29
C MET A 100 4.73 -18.04 -5.67
N GLU A 101 4.44 -19.08 -6.46
CA GLU A 101 4.91 -19.23 -7.85
C GLU A 101 4.39 -18.11 -8.76
N ARG A 102 3.10 -17.77 -8.67
CA ARG A 102 2.52 -16.65 -9.43
C ARG A 102 3.13 -15.31 -9.02
N LEU A 103 3.33 -15.08 -7.72
CA LEU A 103 4.01 -13.89 -7.22
C LEU A 103 5.46 -13.82 -7.75
N MET A 104 6.22 -14.91 -7.62
CA MET A 104 7.59 -15.04 -8.14
C MET A 104 7.67 -14.71 -9.64
N HIS A 105 6.73 -15.22 -10.44
CA HIS A 105 6.64 -14.94 -11.86
C HIS A 105 6.32 -13.47 -12.16
N SER A 106 5.34 -12.86 -11.48
CA SER A 106 5.00 -11.44 -11.62
C SER A 106 6.18 -10.52 -11.26
N LEU A 107 6.86 -10.80 -10.14
CA LEU A 107 8.07 -10.07 -9.73
C LEU A 107 9.14 -10.12 -10.82
N TYR A 108 9.42 -11.31 -11.36
CA TYR A 108 10.40 -11.50 -12.43
C TYR A 108 10.02 -10.78 -13.74
N GLN A 109 8.74 -10.81 -14.11
CA GLN A 109 8.23 -10.15 -15.32
C GLN A 109 8.02 -8.64 -15.17
N ASP A 110 8.23 -8.07 -13.99
CA ASP A 110 7.96 -6.65 -13.69
C ASP A 110 6.49 -6.25 -13.87
N THR A 111 5.57 -7.18 -13.60
CA THR A 111 4.12 -6.98 -13.63
C THR A 111 3.53 -6.92 -12.23
N LEU A 112 2.42 -6.20 -12.07
CA LEU A 112 1.71 -6.10 -10.79
C LEU A 112 1.06 -7.46 -10.42
N PRO A 113 1.39 -8.08 -9.28
CA PRO A 113 0.76 -9.31 -8.83
C PRO A 113 -0.75 -9.15 -8.59
N GLU A 114 -1.54 -10.15 -8.96
CA GLU A 114 -3.01 -10.13 -8.90
C GLU A 114 -3.56 -9.81 -7.50
N ALA A 115 -2.97 -10.39 -6.44
CA ALA A 115 -3.35 -10.14 -5.05
C ALA A 115 -3.16 -8.67 -4.64
N TRP A 116 -2.10 -8.02 -5.13
CA TRP A 116 -1.82 -6.61 -4.85
C TRP A 116 -2.74 -5.72 -5.71
N ALA A 117 -2.97 -6.09 -6.98
CA ALA A 117 -3.88 -5.41 -7.88
C ALA A 117 -5.31 -5.34 -7.33
N ALA A 118 -5.80 -6.42 -6.71
CA ALA A 118 -7.12 -6.49 -6.09
C ALA A 118 -7.34 -5.51 -4.92
N LEU A 119 -6.25 -5.06 -4.28
CA LEU A 119 -6.25 -4.08 -3.18
C LEU A 119 -5.82 -2.67 -3.62
N SER A 120 -5.45 -2.48 -4.89
CA SER A 120 -4.87 -1.23 -5.41
C SER A 120 -5.82 -0.45 -6.32
N TRP A 121 -5.29 0.62 -6.92
CA TRP A 121 -5.89 1.33 -8.05
C TRP A 121 -5.54 0.62 -9.38
N PRO A 122 -6.30 0.86 -10.47
CA PRO A 122 -5.95 0.37 -11.80
C PRO A 122 -4.56 0.82 -12.25
N TRP A 123 -3.79 -0.10 -12.83
CA TRP A 123 -2.42 0.15 -13.30
C TRP A 123 -2.13 -0.64 -14.58
N VAL A 124 -1.31 -0.05 -15.47
CA VAL A 124 -1.00 -0.62 -16.81
C VAL A 124 0.48 -0.52 -17.20
N ASP A 125 1.32 0.06 -16.34
CA ASP A 125 2.77 0.19 -16.51
C ASP A 125 3.50 -0.90 -15.69
N SER A 126 4.82 -0.87 -15.67
CA SER A 126 5.72 -1.68 -14.84
C SER A 126 5.37 -1.67 -13.35
N LEU A 127 5.71 -2.77 -12.66
CA LEU A 127 5.70 -2.86 -11.20
C LEU A 127 6.68 -1.86 -10.58
N GLY A 128 7.85 -1.62 -11.20
CA GLY A 128 8.78 -0.58 -10.77
C GLY A 128 8.15 0.82 -10.69
N ALA A 129 7.40 1.22 -11.73
CA ALA A 129 6.68 2.48 -11.74
C ALA A 129 5.49 2.49 -10.75
N TRP A 130 4.78 1.37 -10.60
CA TRP A 130 3.70 1.22 -9.60
C TRP A 130 4.20 1.43 -8.17
N LEU A 131 5.34 0.81 -7.81
CA LEU A 131 5.98 0.98 -6.49
C LEU A 131 6.38 2.45 -6.24
N ALA A 132 6.86 3.15 -7.27
CA ALA A 132 7.14 4.58 -7.18
C ALA A 132 5.87 5.44 -7.04
N ASP A 133 4.71 4.99 -7.53
CA ASP A 133 3.41 5.62 -7.30
C ASP A 133 2.89 5.33 -5.88
N LEU A 134 2.96 4.08 -5.42
CA LEU A 134 2.63 3.63 -4.05
C LEU A 134 3.33 4.49 -2.99
N VAL A 135 4.66 4.65 -3.10
CA VAL A 135 5.46 5.48 -2.17
C VAL A 135 5.03 6.95 -2.18
N ARG A 136 4.62 7.49 -3.34
CA ARG A 136 4.10 8.87 -3.43
C ARG A 136 2.71 9.01 -2.77
N ARG A 137 1.84 8.01 -2.91
CA ARG A 137 0.51 7.98 -2.28
C ARG A 137 0.61 7.86 -0.76
N GLU A 138 1.49 6.99 -0.28
CA GLU A 138 1.77 6.83 1.14
C GLU A 138 2.32 8.12 1.74
N LYS A 139 3.28 8.77 1.08
CA LYS A 139 3.78 10.09 1.50
C LYS A 139 2.64 11.11 1.62
N GLN A 140 1.73 11.17 0.62
CA GLN A 140 0.55 12.02 0.73
C GLN A 140 -0.27 11.66 1.98
N LEU A 141 -0.61 10.39 2.22
CA LEU A 141 -1.43 10.02 3.38
C LEU A 141 -0.74 10.36 4.72
N ALA A 142 0.58 10.17 4.82
CA ALA A 142 1.37 10.52 6.00
C ALA A 142 1.41 12.03 6.31
N GLU A 143 1.47 12.89 5.28
CA GLU A 143 1.39 14.34 5.45
C GLU A 143 0.04 14.77 6.05
N TRP A 144 -1.06 14.11 5.68
CA TRP A 144 -2.41 14.47 6.14
C TRP A 144 -2.72 13.91 7.53
N THR A 145 -2.24 12.71 7.89
CA THR A 145 -2.41 12.21 9.27
C THR A 145 -1.61 13.04 10.28
N SER A 146 -0.49 13.66 9.87
CA SER A 146 0.30 14.53 10.75
C SER A 146 -0.37 15.88 11.07
N THR A 147 -1.29 16.34 10.22
CA THR A 147 -1.91 17.68 10.32
C THR A 147 -3.42 17.67 10.51
N LEU A 148 -4.08 16.53 10.30
CA LEU A 148 -5.55 16.30 10.37
C LEU A 148 -6.41 17.33 9.61
N THR A 149 -5.79 18.07 8.70
CA THR A 149 -6.40 19.16 7.93
C THR A 149 -6.14 18.94 6.45
N ALA A 150 -7.04 19.42 5.59
CA ALA A 150 -6.81 19.36 4.15
C ALA A 150 -5.70 20.36 3.76
N PRO A 151 -4.60 19.92 3.12
CA PRO A 151 -3.59 20.81 2.58
C PRO A 151 -4.19 21.68 1.47
N LYS A 152 -3.49 22.77 1.19
CA LYS A 152 -3.94 23.80 0.24
C LYS A 152 -4.20 23.25 -1.17
N VAL A 153 -3.45 22.22 -1.58
CA VAL A 153 -3.53 21.57 -2.89
C VAL A 153 -3.47 20.05 -2.68
N VAL A 154 -4.26 19.31 -3.46
CA VAL A 154 -4.53 17.88 -3.24
C VAL A 154 -4.20 17.06 -4.49
N TRP A 155 -3.39 16.00 -4.34
CA TRP A 155 -3.12 15.06 -5.44
C TRP A 155 -4.30 14.07 -5.55
N ILE A 156 -5.36 14.48 -6.23
CA ILE A 156 -6.66 13.79 -6.19
C ILE A 156 -6.60 12.37 -6.75
N CYS A 157 -5.78 12.14 -7.79
CA CYS A 157 -5.58 10.79 -8.34
C CYS A 157 -4.68 9.90 -7.46
N GLY A 158 -4.04 10.46 -6.42
CA GLY A 158 -3.30 9.72 -5.39
C GLY A 158 -4.20 8.96 -4.40
N PHE A 159 -5.49 9.30 -4.32
CA PHE A 159 -6.46 8.55 -3.52
C PHE A 159 -6.88 7.25 -4.20
N PHE A 160 -7.28 6.26 -3.39
CA PHE A 160 -8.02 5.07 -3.84
C PHE A 160 -9.46 5.44 -4.23
N ARG A 161 -10.04 6.47 -3.60
CA ARG A 161 -11.43 6.92 -3.85
C ARG A 161 -11.53 8.44 -4.05
N PRO A 162 -11.10 8.99 -5.20
CA PRO A 162 -11.20 10.42 -5.49
C PRO A 162 -12.64 10.97 -5.39
N LEU A 163 -13.67 10.18 -5.72
CA LEU A 163 -15.07 10.61 -5.56
C LEU A 163 -15.47 10.80 -4.09
N ALA A 164 -14.97 9.96 -3.18
CA ALA A 164 -15.30 10.08 -1.76
C ALA A 164 -14.68 11.33 -1.12
N PHE A 165 -13.53 11.79 -1.61
CA PHE A 165 -12.96 13.10 -1.25
C PHE A 165 -13.90 14.25 -1.65
N LEU A 166 -14.43 14.23 -2.88
CA LEU A 166 -15.37 15.26 -3.37
C LEU A 166 -16.67 15.28 -2.56
N MET A 167 -17.20 14.11 -2.20
CA MET A 167 -18.38 14.00 -1.32
C MET A 167 -18.09 14.54 0.09
N ALA A 168 -16.92 14.25 0.67
CA ALA A 168 -16.51 14.79 1.96
C ALA A 168 -16.39 16.32 1.92
N MET A 169 -15.78 16.87 0.86
CA MET A 169 -15.70 18.32 0.61
C MET A 169 -17.10 18.97 0.54
N GLN A 170 -18.03 18.41 -0.23
CA GLN A 170 -19.41 18.91 -0.32
C GLN A 170 -20.12 18.85 1.04
N GLN A 171 -19.95 17.78 1.81
CA GLN A 171 -20.53 17.68 3.15
C GLN A 171 -19.97 18.73 4.12
N VAL A 172 -18.66 19.00 4.08
CA VAL A 172 -18.02 20.04 4.91
C VAL A 172 -18.53 21.43 4.52
N LEU A 173 -18.61 21.74 3.22
CA LEU A 173 -19.11 23.02 2.71
C LEU A 173 -20.58 23.24 3.07
N ALA A 174 -21.42 22.21 2.89
CA ALA A 174 -22.84 22.25 3.25
C ALA A 174 -23.03 22.52 4.75
N ARG A 175 -22.34 21.78 5.63
CA ARG A 175 -22.41 21.97 7.09
C ARG A 175 -21.97 23.38 7.51
N ARG A 176 -20.86 23.88 6.97
CA ARG A 176 -20.32 25.21 7.30
C ARG A 176 -21.27 26.35 6.94
N ASN A 177 -22.00 26.20 5.83
CA ASN A 177 -22.91 27.24 5.32
C ASN A 177 -24.38 27.01 5.71
N GLY A 178 -24.71 25.93 6.44
CA GLY A 178 -26.09 25.59 6.83
C GLY A 178 -26.97 25.08 5.67
N TRP A 179 -26.36 24.58 4.60
CA TRP A 179 -27.05 24.09 3.40
C TRP A 179 -27.27 22.58 3.43
N ARG A 180 -28.16 22.08 2.56
CA ARG A 180 -28.29 20.66 2.25
C ARG A 180 -27.31 20.27 1.15
N VAL A 181 -26.76 19.06 1.19
CA VAL A 181 -25.79 18.59 0.18
C VAL A 181 -26.44 18.55 -1.22
N GLU A 182 -27.72 18.22 -1.29
CA GLU A 182 -28.52 18.21 -2.52
C GLU A 182 -28.67 19.59 -3.20
N GLN A 183 -28.33 20.69 -2.51
CA GLN A 183 -28.34 22.05 -3.07
C GLN A 183 -26.99 22.43 -3.70
N LEU A 184 -25.96 21.59 -3.58
CA LEU A 184 -24.63 21.83 -4.13
C LEU A 184 -24.45 21.17 -5.50
N SER A 185 -23.82 21.88 -6.42
CA SER A 185 -23.22 21.33 -7.64
C SER A 185 -21.71 21.53 -7.61
N LEU A 186 -20.97 20.64 -8.29
CA LEU A 186 -19.53 20.78 -8.48
C LEU A 186 -19.27 21.57 -9.76
N SER A 187 -18.47 22.63 -9.65
CA SER A 187 -17.84 23.33 -10.78
C SER A 187 -16.33 23.04 -10.76
N VAL A 188 -15.70 23.05 -11.93
CA VAL A 188 -14.25 22.85 -12.08
C VAL A 188 -13.69 23.96 -12.96
N ASP A 189 -12.85 24.80 -12.37
CA ASP A 189 -12.16 25.90 -13.04
C ASP A 189 -10.65 25.61 -13.09
N VAL A 190 -10.05 25.77 -14.27
CA VAL A 190 -8.61 25.56 -14.46
C VAL A 190 -7.84 26.81 -14.02
N SER A 191 -6.99 26.66 -13.01
CA SER A 191 -6.14 27.75 -12.51
C SER A 191 -5.08 28.17 -13.53
N LYS A 192 -4.70 29.46 -13.51
CA LYS A 192 -3.52 29.96 -14.23
C LYS A 192 -2.19 29.60 -13.55
N LYS A 193 -2.22 29.20 -12.28
CA LYS A 193 -1.07 28.73 -11.52
C LYS A 193 -0.86 27.25 -11.83
N THR A 194 0.28 26.91 -12.46
CA THR A 194 0.54 25.55 -12.95
C THR A 194 1.16 24.64 -11.90
N ASN A 195 1.86 25.20 -10.90
CA ASN A 195 2.54 24.41 -9.88
C ASN A 195 1.78 24.48 -8.54
N PRO A 196 1.66 23.38 -7.77
CA PRO A 196 1.01 23.40 -6.45
C PRO A 196 1.60 24.41 -5.46
N GLU A 197 2.92 24.62 -5.50
CA GLU A 197 3.65 25.56 -4.65
C GLU A 197 3.28 27.03 -4.87
N ASP A 198 2.75 27.38 -6.06
CA ASP A 198 2.26 28.73 -6.36
C ASP A 198 0.97 29.05 -5.57
N ILE A 199 0.29 28.05 -4.98
CA ILE A 199 -0.96 28.22 -4.25
C ILE A 199 -0.69 28.67 -2.79
N GLU A 200 -0.82 29.98 -2.58
CA GLU A 200 -0.57 30.65 -1.30
C GLU A 200 -1.55 30.21 -0.19
N SER A 201 -2.84 30.07 -0.50
CA SER A 201 -3.92 29.79 0.45
C SER A 201 -4.85 28.67 -0.03
N ALA A 202 -5.52 27.99 0.92
CA ALA A 202 -6.56 27.00 0.60
C ALA A 202 -7.78 27.66 -0.04
N SER A 203 -8.52 26.91 -0.87
CA SER A 203 -9.78 27.40 -1.44
C SER A 203 -10.83 27.64 -0.37
N ARG A 204 -11.60 28.73 -0.51
CA ARG A 204 -12.69 29.06 0.42
C ARG A 204 -13.86 28.08 0.30
N ASP A 205 -14.22 27.69 -0.92
CA ASP A 205 -15.47 26.99 -1.23
C ASP A 205 -15.23 25.70 -2.05
N GLY A 206 -14.09 25.04 -1.80
CA GLY A 206 -13.71 23.78 -2.45
C GLY A 206 -12.28 23.37 -2.08
N ALA A 207 -11.57 22.76 -3.03
CA ALA A 207 -10.15 22.41 -2.92
C ALA A 207 -9.42 22.67 -4.24
N TYR A 208 -8.14 23.04 -4.19
CA TYR A 208 -7.28 22.99 -5.37
C TYR A 208 -6.80 21.54 -5.55
N VAL A 209 -6.82 21.05 -6.79
CA VAL A 209 -6.42 19.67 -7.13
C VAL A 209 -5.40 19.64 -8.25
N HIS A 210 -4.54 18.63 -8.26
CA HIS A 210 -3.60 18.35 -9.34
C HIS A 210 -3.49 16.84 -9.62
N GLY A 211 -2.77 16.48 -10.68
CA GLY A 211 -2.63 15.09 -11.15
C GLY A 211 -3.72 14.65 -12.14
N LEU A 212 -4.57 15.56 -12.59
CA LEU A 212 -5.48 15.33 -13.70
C LEU A 212 -4.76 15.55 -15.03
N PHE A 213 -5.04 14.70 -16.01
CA PHE A 213 -4.54 14.81 -17.38
C PHE A 213 -5.71 15.12 -18.31
N LEU A 214 -5.47 15.98 -19.30
CA LEU A 214 -6.45 16.32 -20.33
C LEU A 214 -6.07 15.60 -21.63
N GLU A 215 -6.96 14.74 -22.12
CA GLU A 215 -6.80 14.03 -23.39
C GLU A 215 -7.70 14.66 -24.46
N GLY A 216 -7.21 14.74 -25.71
CA GLY A 216 -8.00 15.25 -26.84
C GLY A 216 -8.17 16.78 -26.93
N ALA A 217 -7.50 17.56 -26.07
CA ALA A 217 -7.48 19.02 -26.12
C ALA A 217 -6.07 19.59 -25.90
N ARG A 218 -5.87 20.87 -26.21
CA ARG A 218 -4.57 21.58 -26.18
C ARG A 218 -4.73 22.99 -25.62
#